data_AF-C0PKT6-F1
#
_entry.id   AF-C0PKT6-F1
#
_cell.length_a   1.000
_cell.length_b   1.000
_cell.length_c   1.000
_cell.angle_alpha   90.00
_cell.angle_beta   90.00
_cell.angle_gamma   90.00
#
_symmetry.space_group_name_H-M   'P 1'
#
loop_
_entity.id
_entity.type
_entity.pdbx_description
1 polymer ?
#
loop_
_entity_poly.entity_id
_entity_poly.type
_entity_poly.pdbx_seq_one_letter_code
_entity_poly.pdbx_strand_id
1 'polypeptide(L)'
;MNKAASSGTSLNTKRLDDDTENLAHERVPSDLKKNLMQARLDKKLTQAQLAQMINEKPQVIQEYESGKAIPNQQIIGKLERALGTKLRGKK
;
A
#
# COMPACT_ATOMS: atom_id res chain seq x y z
N MET A 1 -11.58 2.82 -43.31
CA MET A 1 -12.44 1.75 -42.76
C MET A 1 -12.03 1.45 -41.33
N ASN A 2 -12.92 1.85 -40.43
CA ASN A 2 -13.09 1.55 -39.01
C ASN A 2 -13.04 0.05 -38.66
N LYS A 3 -12.30 -0.33 -37.61
CA LYS A 3 -12.57 -1.58 -36.86
C LYS A 3 -12.42 -1.35 -35.35
N ALA A 4 -13.55 -1.53 -34.65
CA ALA A 4 -13.77 -1.47 -33.21
C ALA A 4 -13.06 -2.66 -32.50
N ALA A 5 -12.46 -2.45 -31.31
CA ALA A 5 -13.03 -2.66 -29.96
C ALA A 5 -12.68 -4.02 -29.32
N SER A 6 -12.37 -3.91 -28.02
CA SER A 6 -12.46 -4.93 -26.96
C SER A 6 -11.34 -5.99 -26.85
N SER A 7 -10.40 -5.72 -25.95
CA SER A 7 -9.89 -6.77 -25.06
C SER A 7 -9.54 -6.15 -23.71
N GLY A 8 -10.53 -6.15 -22.81
CA GLY A 8 -10.32 -5.88 -21.40
C GLY A 8 -9.59 -7.05 -20.79
N THR A 9 -8.27 -7.03 -20.84
CA THR A 9 -7.45 -8.00 -20.11
C THR A 9 -7.20 -7.45 -18.72
N SER A 10 -8.09 -7.83 -17.80
CA SER A 10 -7.89 -7.74 -16.35
C SER A 10 -6.66 -8.57 -15.97
N LEU A 11 -5.48 -7.99 -16.12
CA LEU A 11 -4.21 -8.59 -15.68
C LEU A 11 -4.04 -8.34 -14.18
N ASN A 12 -4.82 -9.10 -13.39
CA ASN A 12 -4.40 -9.47 -12.05
C ASN A 12 -3.13 -10.34 -12.17
N THR A 13 -2.16 -10.09 -11.29
CA THR A 13 -0.93 -10.89 -11.06
C THR A 13 0.31 -10.36 -11.78
N LYS A 14 0.85 -9.24 -11.28
CA LYS A 14 2.30 -9.06 -11.22
C LYS A 14 2.73 -9.20 -9.77
N ARG A 15 3.06 -10.44 -9.41
CA ARG A 15 3.88 -10.81 -8.27
C ARG A 15 5.16 -9.96 -8.35
N LEU A 16 5.39 -9.15 -7.33
CA LEU A 16 6.64 -8.44 -7.12
C LEU A 16 7.32 -9.16 -5.95
N ASP A 17 8.05 -10.21 -6.30
CA ASP A 17 9.22 -10.66 -5.55
C ASP A 17 10.30 -9.61 -5.77
N ASP A 18 10.55 -8.80 -4.74
CA ASP A 18 11.75 -7.98 -4.62
C ASP A 18 12.25 -8.14 -3.19
N ASP A 19 12.91 -9.28 -2.98
CA ASP A 19 13.87 -9.50 -1.91
C ASP A 19 15.16 -8.79 -2.32
N THR A 20 15.22 -7.47 -2.09
CA THR A 20 16.49 -6.75 -2.04
C THR A 20 16.88 -6.58 -0.57
N GLU A 21 17.92 -7.31 -0.23
CA GLU A 21 18.58 -7.40 1.05
C GLU A 21 19.08 -6.04 1.56
N ASN A 22 18.74 -5.75 2.82
CA ASN A 22 19.57 -5.11 3.83
C ASN A 22 20.45 -3.91 3.40
N LEU A 23 19.88 -2.70 3.46
CA LEU A 23 20.63 -1.53 3.92
C LEU A 23 19.75 -0.68 4.84
N ALA A 24 20.08 -0.70 6.12
CA ALA A 24 19.33 -0.14 7.23
C ALA A 24 19.19 1.40 7.18
N HIS A 25 18.34 1.92 6.30
CA HIS A 25 17.99 3.34 6.25
C HIS A 25 16.47 3.57 6.14
N GLU A 26 15.86 3.90 7.28
CA GLU A 26 14.76 4.87 7.47
C GLU A 26 13.55 4.87 6.51
N ARG A 27 13.25 3.79 5.79
CA ARG A 27 12.08 3.69 4.89
C ARG A 27 11.10 2.61 5.33
N VAL A 28 9.89 2.68 4.80
CA VAL A 28 8.81 1.72 5.12
C VAL A 28 9.27 0.28 4.82
N PRO A 29 9.26 -0.64 5.81
CA PRO A 29 9.74 -2.00 5.63
C PRO A 29 8.81 -2.81 4.71
N SER A 30 9.37 -3.84 4.08
CA SER A 30 8.66 -4.68 3.12
C SER A 30 7.41 -5.36 3.72
N ASP A 31 7.42 -5.69 5.00
CA ASP A 31 6.24 -6.22 5.70
C ASP A 31 5.14 -5.18 5.83
N LEU A 32 5.47 -3.93 6.16
CA LEU A 32 4.48 -2.86 6.34
C LEU A 32 3.76 -2.56 5.02
N LYS A 33 4.51 -2.44 3.90
CA LYS A 33 3.89 -2.19 2.59
C LYS A 33 2.97 -3.34 2.17
N LYS A 34 3.37 -4.60 2.41
CA LYS A 34 2.56 -5.80 2.10
C LYS A 34 1.29 -5.83 2.96
N ASN A 35 1.42 -5.63 4.27
CA ASN A 35 0.31 -5.61 5.22
C ASN A 35 -0.68 -4.47 4.90
N LEU A 36 -0.16 -3.29 4.55
CA LEU A 36 -0.98 -2.13 4.17
C LEU A 36 -1.82 -2.43 2.93
N MET A 37 -1.19 -2.97 1.88
CA MET A 37 -1.88 -3.35 0.65
C MET A 37 -2.95 -4.42 0.93
N GLN A 38 -2.60 -5.47 1.66
CA GLN A 38 -3.52 -6.56 1.99
C GLN A 38 -4.72 -6.06 2.80
N ALA A 39 -4.50 -5.24 3.83
CA ALA A 39 -5.56 -4.71 4.66
C ALA A 39 -6.46 -3.71 3.92
N ARG A 40 -5.89 -2.94 3.00
CA ARG A 40 -6.65 -2.06 2.11
C ARG A 40 -7.58 -2.87 1.19
N LEU A 41 -7.07 -3.95 0.60
CA LEU A 41 -7.84 -4.85 -0.25
C LEU A 41 -8.94 -5.58 0.54
N ASP A 42 -8.64 -6.04 1.75
CA ASP A 42 -9.60 -6.71 2.65
C ASP A 42 -10.79 -5.79 2.97
N LYS A 43 -10.51 -4.52 3.28
CA LYS A 43 -11.54 -3.50 3.50
C LYS A 43 -12.18 -2.94 2.23
N LYS A 44 -11.74 -3.37 1.04
CA LYS A 44 -12.17 -2.85 -0.27
C LYS A 44 -12.05 -1.32 -0.39
N LEU A 45 -11.02 -0.74 0.25
CA LEU A 45 -10.78 0.70 0.24
C LEU A 45 -9.86 1.09 -0.92
N THR A 46 -10.13 2.24 -1.53
CA THR A 46 -9.16 2.86 -2.45
C THR A 46 -8.10 3.62 -1.66
N GLN A 47 -6.94 3.89 -2.28
CA GLN A 47 -5.90 4.73 -1.66
C GLN A 47 -6.45 6.09 -1.21
N ALA A 48 -7.29 6.71 -2.04
CA ALA A 48 -7.93 7.98 -1.73
C ALA A 48 -8.89 7.88 -0.53
N GLN A 49 -9.72 6.83 -0.47
CA GLN A 49 -10.61 6.64 0.67
C GLN A 49 -9.84 6.40 1.97
N LEU A 50 -8.80 5.55 1.94
CA LEU A 50 -7.95 5.32 3.10
C LEU A 50 -7.25 6.62 3.54
N ALA A 51 -6.73 7.40 2.59
CA ALA A 51 -6.10 8.69 2.86
C ALA A 51 -7.07 9.67 3.53
N GLN A 52 -8.31 9.78 3.01
CA GLN A 52 -9.36 10.60 3.60
C GLN A 52 -9.69 10.15 5.04
N MET A 53 -9.78 8.85 5.30
CA MET A 53 -10.06 8.31 6.64
C MET A 53 -8.99 8.71 7.66
N ILE A 54 -7.72 8.77 7.25
CA ILE A 54 -6.62 9.15 8.13
C ILE A 54 -6.25 10.65 8.05
N ASN A 55 -7.01 11.44 7.29
CA ASN A 55 -6.72 12.85 7.02
C ASN A 55 -5.31 13.07 6.44
N GLU A 56 -4.92 12.25 5.48
CA GLU A 56 -3.66 12.36 4.73
C GLU A 56 -3.92 12.46 3.22
N LYS A 57 -2.87 12.70 2.44
CA LYS A 57 -2.96 12.75 0.97
C LYS A 57 -2.90 11.34 0.37
N PRO A 58 -3.60 11.06 -0.75
CA PRO A 58 -3.52 9.76 -1.43
C PRO A 58 -2.10 9.39 -1.87
N GLN A 59 -1.29 10.39 -2.22
CA GLN A 59 0.12 10.22 -2.56
C GLN A 59 0.93 9.62 -1.39
N VAL A 60 0.63 10.02 -0.15
CA VAL A 60 1.30 9.45 1.03
C VAL A 60 1.02 7.95 1.09
N ILE A 61 -0.24 7.52 0.96
CA ILE A 61 -0.57 6.08 0.97
C ILE A 61 0.18 5.33 -0.13
N GLN A 62 0.24 5.89 -1.34
CA GLN A 62 0.97 5.30 -2.46
C GLN A 62 2.46 5.14 -2.17
N GLU A 63 3.09 6.13 -1.55
CA GLU A 63 4.52 6.07 -1.18
C GLU A 63 4.77 5.02 -0.09
N TYR A 64 3.83 4.82 0.85
CA TYR A 64 3.90 3.75 1.85
C TYR A 64 3.73 2.37 1.21
N GLU A 65 2.75 2.17 0.32
CA GLU A 65 2.56 0.90 -0.42
C GLU A 65 3.74 0.61 -1.36
N SER A 66 4.44 1.64 -1.85
CA SER A 66 5.63 1.51 -2.70
C SER A 66 6.93 1.32 -1.91
N GLY A 67 6.92 1.49 -0.58
CA GLY A 67 8.13 1.46 0.26
C GLY A 67 9.05 2.68 0.11
N LYS A 68 8.58 3.76 -0.54
CA LYS A 68 9.35 5.00 -0.76
C LYS A 68 9.19 5.99 0.39
N ALA A 69 8.09 5.91 1.12
CA ALA A 69 7.80 6.81 2.23
C ALA A 69 8.75 6.60 3.42
N ILE A 70 8.95 7.69 4.17
CA ILE A 70 9.56 7.67 5.50
C ILE A 70 8.51 7.23 6.52
N PRO A 71 8.79 6.21 7.36
CA PRO A 71 7.82 5.68 8.31
C PRO A 71 7.56 6.67 9.44
N ASN A 72 6.41 7.34 9.39
CA ASN A 72 5.94 8.21 10.45
C ASN A 72 5.04 7.42 11.42
N GLN A 73 5.42 7.39 12.69
CA GLN A 73 4.70 6.70 13.77
C GLN A 73 3.22 7.13 13.84
N GLN A 74 2.93 8.42 13.64
CA GLN A 74 1.57 8.96 13.70
C GLN A 74 0.72 8.44 12.54
N ILE A 75 1.25 8.47 11.31
CA ILE A 75 0.56 7.97 10.12
C ILE A 75 0.32 6.46 10.27
N ILE A 76 1.33 5.71 10.73
CA ILE A 76 1.20 4.27 10.95
C ILE A 76 0.11 3.97 11.98
N GLY A 77 0.08 4.67 13.12
CA GLY A 77 -0.98 4.49 14.12
C GLY A 77 -2.38 4.82 13.58
N LYS A 78 -2.50 5.85 12.73
CA LYS A 78 -3.77 6.16 12.05
C LYS A 78 -4.17 5.07 11.06
N LEU A 79 -3.23 4.55 10.27
CA LEU A 79 -3.45 3.45 9.32
C LEU A 79 -3.90 2.18 10.05
N GLU A 80 -3.23 1.83 11.15
CA GLU A 80 -3.59 0.67 11.98
C GLU A 80 -5.01 0.80 12.55
N ARG A 81 -5.43 2.00 12.97
CA ARG A 81 -6.80 2.25 13.42
C ARG A 81 -7.82 2.21 12.29
N ALA A 82 -7.55 2.86 11.16
CA ALA A 82 -8.45 2.89 10.00
C ALA A 82 -8.66 1.49 9.41
N LEU A 83 -7.58 0.70 9.35
CA LEU A 83 -7.59 -0.66 8.80
C LEU A 83 -7.89 -1.71 9.87
N GLY A 84 -7.84 -1.38 11.16
CA GLY A 84 -8.08 -2.33 12.25
C GLY A 84 -7.06 -3.48 12.30
N THR A 85 -5.89 -3.31 11.69
CA THR A 85 -4.82 -4.31 11.65
C THR A 85 -3.51 -3.73 12.13
N LYS A 86 -2.62 -4.56 12.66
CA LYS A 86 -1.25 -4.14 13.00
C LYS A 86 -0.38 -4.25 11.75
N LEU A 87 0.07 -3.12 11.26
CA LEU A 87 0.89 -3.05 10.04
C LEU A 87 2.35 -3.36 10.33
N ARG A 88 2.76 -3.26 11.59
CA ARG A 88 4.10 -3.59 12.05
C ARG A 88 4.16 -5.04 12.50
N GLY A 89 4.87 -5.87 11.74
CA GLY A 89 5.25 -7.20 12.17
C GLY A 89 6.15 -7.10 13.40
N LYS A 90 5.66 -7.55 14.55
CA LYS A 90 6.52 -7.93 15.67
C LYS A 90 6.84 -9.40 15.49
N LYS A 91 8.02 -9.69 14.95
CA LYS A 91 8.76 -10.90 15.26
C LYS A 91 10.17 -10.48 15.63
#